data_AF-A0A1I8GJD2-F1
#
_entry.id   AF-A0A1I8GJD2-F1
#
_cell.length_a   1.000
_cell.length_b   1.000
_cell.length_c   1.000
_cell.angle_alpha   90.00
_cell.angle_beta   90.00
_cell.angle_gamma   90.00
#
_symmetry.space_group_name_H-M   'P 1'
#
loop_
_entity.id
_entity.type
_entity.pdbx_description
1 polymer ?
#
loop_
_entity_poly.entity_id
_entity_poly.type
_entity_poly.pdbx_seq_one_letter_code
_entity_poly.pdbx_strand_id
1 'polypeptide(L)'
;ARARAKDRNNFRSLYYHFYRVLRDNQLVELIHDALDAIELSLSQHAQRAHMPVQYESAMPQVPYESLNKTFRAVQKQMDKDISILTKNSDDLTKAKTQQDVNQILTGVIDKLSKLKRKADDGLEEEVDHLQSAKRRLDYLRGADGYRQQQQQSSGTPVSQATCQRYWERRRITCMMVDYFLRHGLHSTAQRLAKLHDVEQLTNLPYFAACQGVEKSLMSADTSEAVAWCTEHRSKLRKLGSNFEYSLRLQDFVKLVQQGRRLDAVKYARKHLSPEADTEAPAELLAERNRSLCEAMGLLALPCDKDGQPPEKYRHLTEPAVWHRLVDKFRQVNCAVFSIASGSIFCANLQTGLSALKTNQCGKEGKRCLECPVCQPHFGQLAQSLPKAQYTQSKLICPISRLPMDHDNPPMALPNGNIYSQKSLLEMAQRNGGYIICPRTQNRFELNEAKRVYIM
;
A
#
# COMPACT_ATOMS: atom_id res chain seq x y z
N ALA A 1 15.94 -2.40 15.63
CA ALA A 1 15.52 -3.74 16.13
C ALA A 1 15.30 -3.77 17.64
N ARG A 2 16.30 -3.43 18.48
CA ARG A 2 16.20 -3.50 19.97
C ARG A 2 15.10 -2.63 20.60
N ALA A 3 14.87 -1.41 20.11
CA ALA A 3 13.78 -0.55 20.62
C ALA A 3 12.37 -1.09 20.30
N ARG A 4 12.19 -1.69 19.11
CA ARG A 4 10.91 -2.32 18.71
C ARG A 4 10.65 -3.62 19.48
N ALA A 5 11.68 -4.38 19.84
CA ALA A 5 11.56 -5.59 20.66
C ALA A 5 11.17 -5.28 22.11
N LYS A 6 11.67 -4.17 22.66
CA LYS A 6 11.35 -3.71 24.03
C LYS A 6 9.89 -3.24 24.15
N ASP A 7 9.39 -2.52 23.14
CA ASP A 7 7.97 -2.11 23.06
C ASP A 7 7.02 -3.31 22.94
N ARG A 8 7.43 -4.40 22.26
CA ARG A 8 6.61 -5.63 22.07
C ARG A 8 6.50 -6.48 23.34
N ASN A 9 7.59 -6.66 24.08
CA ASN A 9 7.56 -7.38 25.35
C ASN A 9 6.80 -6.61 26.44
N ASN A 10 6.88 -5.27 26.44
CA ASN A 10 6.05 -4.45 27.33
C ASN A 10 4.56 -4.55 26.96
N PHE A 11 4.23 -4.52 25.67
CA PHE A 11 2.85 -4.72 25.20
C PHE A 11 2.28 -6.06 25.68
N ARG A 12 3.01 -7.18 25.51
CA ARG A 12 2.60 -8.51 25.99
C ARG A 12 2.30 -8.57 27.48
N SER A 13 3.26 -8.13 28.30
CA SER A 13 3.15 -8.21 29.77
C SER A 13 2.04 -7.29 30.29
N LEU A 14 1.88 -6.10 29.71
CA LEU A 14 0.79 -5.18 30.06
C LEU A 14 -0.56 -5.71 29.60
N TYR A 15 -0.68 -6.22 28.36
CA TYR A 15 -1.93 -6.80 27.81
C TYR A 15 -2.45 -7.95 28.68
N TYR A 16 -1.57 -8.89 29.01
CA TYR A 16 -1.90 -10.05 29.83
C TYR A 16 -2.31 -9.68 31.26
N HIS A 17 -1.64 -8.69 31.89
CA HIS A 17 -2.03 -8.20 33.21
C HIS A 17 -3.29 -7.32 33.20
N PHE A 18 -3.52 -6.51 32.16
CA PHE A 18 -4.66 -5.58 32.08
C PHE A 18 -6.00 -6.30 31.88
N TYR A 19 -6.06 -7.26 30.96
CA TYR A 19 -7.32 -7.91 30.61
C TYR A 19 -7.72 -9.01 31.60
N ARG A 20 -6.74 -9.69 32.21
CA ARG A 20 -6.96 -10.70 33.26
C ARG A 20 -7.66 -10.14 34.50
N VAL A 21 -7.55 -8.83 34.75
CA VAL A 21 -8.21 -8.14 35.87
C VAL A 21 -9.67 -7.79 35.55
N LEU A 22 -10.05 -7.71 34.27
CA LEU A 22 -11.35 -7.16 33.85
C LEU A 22 -12.29 -8.15 33.13
N ARG A 23 -11.81 -9.22 32.49
CA ARG A 23 -12.68 -10.20 31.78
C ARG A 23 -12.03 -11.60 31.55
N ASP A 24 -12.87 -12.49 31.03
CA ASP A 24 -12.73 -13.94 30.75
C ASP A 24 -11.35 -14.39 30.22
N ASN A 25 -10.70 -15.30 30.97
CA ASN A 25 -9.32 -15.74 30.73
C ASN A 25 -9.13 -16.38 29.34
N GLN A 26 -10.16 -17.02 28.77
CA GLN A 26 -10.04 -17.71 27.47
C GLN A 26 -9.85 -16.76 26.29
N LEU A 27 -10.48 -15.58 26.31
CA LEU A 27 -10.35 -14.61 25.21
C LEU A 27 -8.96 -13.98 25.21
N VAL A 28 -8.40 -13.71 26.39
CA VAL A 28 -7.07 -13.12 26.58
C VAL A 28 -5.98 -14.09 26.12
N GLU A 29 -6.12 -15.37 26.43
CA GLU A 29 -5.22 -16.42 25.94
C GLU A 29 -5.29 -16.57 24.42
N LEU A 30 -6.49 -16.59 23.82
CA LEU A 30 -6.69 -16.62 22.36
C LEU A 30 -6.03 -15.43 21.64
N ILE A 31 -6.10 -14.23 22.23
CA ILE A 31 -5.49 -13.03 21.67
C ILE A 31 -3.96 -13.08 21.83
N HIS A 32 -3.47 -13.52 22.99
CA HIS A 32 -2.03 -13.67 23.22
C HIS A 32 -1.41 -14.71 22.28
N ASP A 33 -2.06 -15.86 22.09
CA ASP A 33 -1.65 -16.90 21.16
C ASP A 33 -1.69 -16.40 19.71
N ALA A 34 -2.70 -15.61 19.35
CA ALA A 34 -2.80 -15.00 18.03
C ALA A 34 -1.67 -13.99 17.80
N LEU A 35 -1.34 -13.14 18.78
CA LEU A 35 -0.24 -12.19 18.70
C LEU A 35 1.12 -12.90 18.57
N ASP A 36 1.32 -13.99 19.30
CA ASP A 36 2.54 -14.80 19.24
C ASP A 36 2.67 -15.49 17.89
N ALA A 37 1.58 -16.06 17.37
CA ALA A 37 1.54 -16.62 16.03
C ALA A 37 1.77 -15.56 14.94
N ILE A 38 1.23 -14.34 15.10
CA ILE A 38 1.46 -13.21 14.18
C ILE A 38 2.94 -12.82 14.18
N GLU A 39 3.54 -12.61 15.34
CA GLU A 39 4.94 -12.17 15.44
C GLU A 39 5.93 -13.25 14.99
N LEU A 40 5.66 -14.52 15.32
CA LEU A 40 6.47 -15.65 14.87
C LEU A 40 6.38 -15.79 13.35
N SER A 41 5.17 -15.69 12.78
CA SER A 41 4.96 -15.75 11.32
C SER A 41 5.64 -14.59 10.61
N LEU A 42 5.51 -13.35 11.12
CA LEU A 42 6.20 -12.18 10.58
C LEU A 42 7.74 -12.37 10.60
N SER A 43 8.28 -12.94 11.68
CA SER A 43 9.71 -13.18 11.83
C SER A 43 10.22 -14.31 10.93
N GLN A 44 9.47 -15.40 10.81
CA GLN A 44 9.80 -16.53 9.94
C GLN A 44 9.71 -16.16 8.45
N HIS A 45 8.71 -15.37 8.05
CA HIS A 45 8.58 -14.88 6.67
C HIS A 45 9.67 -13.85 6.33
N ALA A 46 10.09 -13.03 7.29
CA ALA A 46 11.23 -12.12 7.12
C ALA A 46 12.57 -12.87 6.90
N GLN A 47 12.73 -14.06 7.47
CA GLN A 47 13.95 -14.87 7.37
C GLN A 47 14.02 -15.81 6.15
N ARG A 48 12.88 -16.17 5.54
CA ARG A 48 12.79 -17.17 4.45
C ARG A 48 12.71 -16.61 3.01
N ALA A 49 12.83 -15.30 2.82
CA ALA A 49 12.29 -14.66 1.61
C ALA A 49 13.31 -13.97 0.69
N HIS A 50 13.30 -14.34 -0.59
CA HIS A 50 13.68 -13.46 -1.70
C HIS A 50 12.75 -12.22 -1.75
N MET A 51 13.23 -11.11 -2.33
CA MET A 51 12.64 -9.76 -2.32
C MET A 51 11.09 -9.65 -2.47
N PRO A 52 10.38 -10.45 -3.28
CA PRO A 52 8.92 -10.34 -3.44
C PRO A 52 8.10 -10.71 -2.18
N VAL A 53 8.61 -11.63 -1.35
CA VAL A 53 7.88 -12.14 -0.16
C VAL A 53 8.03 -11.19 1.04
N GLN A 54 9.09 -10.36 1.07
CA GLN A 54 9.25 -9.31 2.08
C GLN A 54 8.13 -8.24 1.98
N TYR A 55 7.65 -7.92 0.79
CA TYR A 55 6.56 -6.94 0.61
C TYR A 55 5.19 -7.50 1.01
N GLU A 56 4.94 -8.80 0.85
CA GLU A 56 3.69 -9.44 1.30
C GLU A 56 3.65 -9.65 2.81
N SER A 57 4.80 -9.76 3.46
CA SER A 57 4.90 -9.81 4.93
C SER A 57 4.37 -8.55 5.62
N ALA A 58 4.21 -7.43 4.88
CA ALA A 58 3.58 -6.21 5.38
C ALA A 58 2.04 -6.24 5.35
N MET A 59 1.42 -7.23 4.69
CA MET A 59 -0.04 -7.35 4.61
C MET A 59 -0.74 -7.43 5.99
N PRO A 60 -0.26 -8.23 6.97
CA PRO A 60 -0.80 -8.21 8.34
C PRO A 60 -0.30 -7.05 9.20
N GLN A 61 0.64 -6.23 8.72
CA GLN A 61 1.21 -5.13 9.50
C GLN A 61 0.21 -4.01 9.77
N VAL A 62 -0.62 -3.65 8.78
CA VAL A 62 -1.63 -2.59 8.93
C VAL A 62 -2.68 -2.90 10.01
N PRO A 63 -3.33 -4.09 10.03
CA PRO A 63 -4.24 -4.43 11.13
C PRO A 63 -3.53 -4.55 12.47
N TYR A 64 -2.28 -5.04 12.52
CA TYR A 64 -1.50 -5.07 13.75
C TYR A 64 -1.18 -3.68 14.29
N GLU A 65 -0.82 -2.72 13.43
CA GLU A 65 -0.58 -1.34 13.87
C GLU A 65 -1.85 -0.65 14.34
N SER A 66 -2.99 -0.96 13.73
CA SER A 66 -4.31 -0.45 14.13
C SER A 66 -4.72 -1.01 15.49
N LEU A 67 -4.57 -2.33 15.68
CA LEU A 67 -4.72 -2.98 16.99
C LEU A 67 -3.88 -2.30 18.08
N ASN A 68 -2.60 -2.07 17.82
CA ASN A 68 -1.71 -1.45 18.80
C ASN A 68 -2.10 0.02 19.10
N LYS A 69 -2.63 0.74 18.10
CA LYS A 69 -3.16 2.10 18.29
C LYS A 69 -4.39 2.07 19.20
N THR A 70 -5.37 1.22 18.88
CA THR A 70 -6.61 1.08 19.64
C THR A 70 -6.31 0.65 21.07
N PHE A 71 -5.48 -0.38 21.26
CA PHE A 71 -5.04 -0.82 22.59
C PHE A 71 -4.42 0.31 23.41
N ARG A 72 -3.45 1.04 22.86
CA ARG A 72 -2.80 2.15 23.59
C ARG A 72 -3.79 3.28 23.93
N ALA A 73 -4.77 3.52 23.06
CA ALA A 73 -5.80 4.53 23.29
C ALA A 73 -6.74 4.11 24.43
N VAL A 74 -7.23 2.86 24.38
CA VAL A 74 -8.07 2.26 25.42
C VAL A 74 -7.32 2.23 26.75
N GLN A 75 -6.09 1.72 26.78
CA GLN A 75 -5.24 1.67 27.98
C GLN A 75 -5.08 3.06 28.61
N LYS A 76 -4.66 4.06 27.83
CA LYS A 76 -4.47 5.43 28.32
C LYS A 76 -5.77 6.04 28.86
N GLN A 77 -6.91 5.71 28.25
CA GLN A 77 -8.20 6.19 28.71
C GLN A 77 -8.61 5.51 30.02
N MET A 78 -8.39 4.20 30.13
CA MET A 78 -8.67 3.44 31.36
C MET A 78 -7.79 3.91 32.52
N ASP A 79 -6.49 4.14 32.31
CA ASP A 79 -5.59 4.67 33.35
C ASP A 79 -6.09 6.00 33.93
N LYS A 80 -6.56 6.91 33.06
CA LYS A 80 -7.15 8.17 33.49
C LYS A 80 -8.42 7.95 34.29
N ASP A 81 -9.29 7.06 33.83
CA ASP A 81 -10.57 6.80 34.46
C ASP A 81 -10.41 6.09 35.82
N ILE A 82 -9.44 5.17 35.94
CA ILE A 82 -9.04 4.55 37.21
C ILE A 82 -8.50 5.60 38.17
N SER A 83 -7.62 6.52 37.72
CA SER A 83 -7.11 7.60 38.57
C SER A 83 -8.24 8.50 39.10
N ILE A 84 -9.27 8.78 38.30
CA ILE A 84 -10.46 9.51 38.75
C ILE A 84 -11.25 8.70 39.78
N LEU A 85 -11.42 7.40 39.57
CA LEU A 85 -12.13 6.52 40.51
C LEU A 85 -11.40 6.42 41.85
N THR A 86 -10.05 6.36 41.86
CA THR A 86 -9.26 6.40 43.10
C THR A 86 -9.50 7.70 43.86
N LYS A 87 -9.52 8.85 43.18
CA LYS A 87 -9.85 10.15 43.80
C LYS A 87 -11.25 10.17 44.39
N ASN A 88 -12.24 9.67 43.64
CA ASN A 88 -13.61 9.59 44.14
C ASN A 88 -13.72 8.66 45.36
N SER A 89 -12.92 7.59 45.43
CA SER A 89 -12.82 6.72 46.61
C SER A 89 -12.23 7.45 47.82
N ASP A 90 -11.18 8.27 47.61
CA ASP A 90 -10.61 9.10 48.67
C ASP A 90 -11.61 10.16 49.15
N ASP A 91 -12.36 10.77 48.23
CA ASP A 91 -13.40 11.75 48.57
C ASP A 91 -14.57 11.10 49.33
N LEU A 92 -14.92 9.84 49.00
CA LEU A 92 -15.90 9.05 49.73
C LEU A 92 -15.48 8.83 51.19
N THR A 93 -14.18 8.60 51.45
CA THR A 93 -13.66 8.44 52.82
C THR A 93 -13.71 9.74 53.64
N LYS A 94 -13.79 10.90 52.97
CA LYS A 94 -13.83 12.23 53.58
C LYS A 94 -15.23 12.84 53.65
N ALA A 95 -16.23 12.17 53.08
CA ALA A 95 -17.60 12.65 53.03
C ALA A 95 -18.19 12.77 54.44
N LYS A 96 -18.81 13.92 54.75
CA LYS A 96 -19.32 14.22 56.09
C LYS A 96 -20.83 14.03 56.22
N THR A 97 -21.54 14.06 55.10
CA THR A 97 -23.00 13.92 55.07
C THR A 97 -23.43 12.75 54.20
N GLN A 98 -24.60 12.19 54.51
CA GLN A 98 -25.21 11.12 53.71
C GLN A 98 -25.53 11.58 52.28
N GLN A 99 -25.81 12.87 52.09
CA GLN A 99 -26.04 13.47 50.78
C GLN A 99 -24.76 13.49 49.93
N ASP A 100 -23.61 13.84 50.52
CA ASP A 100 -22.31 13.81 49.84
C ASP A 100 -21.94 12.38 49.41
N VAL A 101 -22.14 11.42 50.31
CA VAL A 101 -21.90 9.98 50.03
C VAL A 101 -22.74 9.51 48.84
N ASN A 102 -24.04 9.83 48.83
CA ASN A 102 -24.94 9.43 47.74
C ASN A 102 -24.56 10.09 46.40
N GLN A 103 -24.14 11.36 46.40
CA GLN A 103 -23.68 12.05 45.19
C GLN A 103 -22.39 11.44 44.64
N ILE A 104 -21.41 11.17 45.49
CA ILE A 104 -20.13 10.55 45.09
C ILE A 104 -20.37 9.14 44.55
N LEU A 105 -21.18 8.31 45.24
CA LEU A 105 -21.52 6.96 44.77
C LEU A 105 -22.24 7.00 43.41
N THR A 106 -23.18 7.91 43.21
CA THR A 106 -23.86 8.08 41.92
C THR A 106 -22.87 8.45 40.81
N GLY A 107 -21.94 9.36 41.08
CA GLY A 107 -20.86 9.73 40.15
C GLY A 107 -19.90 8.57 39.84
N VAL A 108 -19.55 7.76 40.83
CA VAL A 108 -18.73 6.55 40.67
C VAL A 108 -19.46 5.51 39.81
N ILE A 109 -20.75 5.26 40.05
CA ILE A 109 -21.57 4.33 39.26
C ILE A 109 -21.66 4.77 37.79
N ASP A 110 -21.93 6.05 37.53
CA ASP A 110 -21.98 6.60 36.17
C ASP A 110 -20.61 6.47 35.48
N LYS A 111 -19.53 6.76 36.21
CA LYS A 111 -18.16 6.64 35.67
C LYS A 111 -17.78 5.20 35.37
N LEU A 112 -18.09 4.24 36.26
CA LEU A 112 -17.87 2.81 36.04
C LEU A 112 -18.70 2.29 34.86
N SER A 113 -19.95 2.74 34.71
CA SER A 113 -20.80 2.37 33.58
C SER A 113 -20.24 2.87 32.25
N LYS A 114 -19.76 4.12 32.21
CA LYS A 114 -19.08 4.69 31.04
C LYS A 114 -17.76 3.99 30.73
N LEU A 115 -16.99 3.64 31.76
CA LEU A 115 -15.73 2.90 31.62
C LEU A 115 -15.99 1.51 31.02
N LYS A 116 -16.97 0.78 31.55
CA LYS A 116 -17.37 -0.54 31.04
C LYS A 116 -17.74 -0.48 29.55
N ARG A 117 -18.63 0.45 29.18
CA ARG A 117 -19.05 0.61 27.77
C ARG A 117 -17.86 0.88 26.85
N LYS A 118 -16.99 1.84 27.21
CA LYS A 118 -15.80 2.15 26.42
C LYS A 118 -14.80 1.00 26.31
N ALA A 119 -14.66 0.19 27.37
CA ALA A 119 -13.81 -0.98 27.36
C ALA A 119 -14.38 -2.09 26.46
N ASP A 120 -15.71 -2.26 26.49
CA ASP A 120 -16.41 -3.20 25.60
C ASP A 120 -16.28 -2.76 24.13
N ASP A 121 -16.51 -1.48 23.81
CA ASP A 121 -16.35 -0.91 22.46
C ASP A 121 -14.89 -1.08 21.96
N GLY A 122 -13.91 -0.76 22.82
CA GLY A 122 -12.49 -0.90 22.50
C GLY A 122 -12.09 -2.36 22.24
N LEU A 123 -12.63 -3.31 23.03
CA LEU A 123 -12.37 -4.74 22.83
C LEU A 123 -12.95 -5.25 21.51
N GLU A 124 -14.16 -4.82 21.14
CA GLU A 124 -14.77 -5.20 19.87
C GLU A 124 -13.88 -4.74 18.69
N GLU A 125 -13.38 -3.51 18.72
CA GLU A 125 -12.47 -2.97 17.72
C GLU A 125 -11.12 -3.72 17.70
N GLU A 126 -10.56 -4.08 18.86
CA GLU A 126 -9.35 -4.91 18.95
C GLU A 126 -9.56 -6.30 18.34
N VAL A 127 -10.68 -6.96 18.65
CA VAL A 127 -11.04 -8.27 18.10
C VAL A 127 -11.17 -8.20 16.59
N ASP A 128 -11.79 -7.16 16.04
CA ASP A 128 -11.92 -6.98 14.59
C ASP A 128 -10.55 -6.85 13.91
N HIS A 129 -9.64 -6.06 14.48
CA HIS A 129 -8.27 -5.93 13.98
C HIS A 129 -7.50 -7.25 14.05
N LEU A 130 -7.64 -7.99 15.14
CA LEU A 130 -7.01 -9.31 15.33
C LEU A 130 -7.52 -10.34 14.33
N GLN A 131 -8.83 -10.42 14.16
CA GLN A 131 -9.42 -11.32 13.18
C GLN A 131 -8.99 -10.93 11.76
N SER A 132 -8.91 -9.64 11.44
CA SER A 132 -8.37 -9.18 10.17
C SER A 132 -6.91 -9.60 9.97
N ALA A 133 -6.06 -9.49 10.99
CA ALA A 133 -4.67 -9.94 10.93
C ALA A 133 -4.58 -11.46 10.73
N LYS A 134 -5.38 -12.23 11.48
CA LYS A 134 -5.45 -13.69 11.38
C LYS A 134 -5.86 -14.14 9.98
N ARG A 135 -6.95 -13.59 9.42
CA ARG A 135 -7.40 -13.88 8.04
C ARG A 135 -6.30 -13.66 7.00
N ARG A 136 -5.54 -12.58 7.14
CA ARG A 136 -4.43 -12.25 6.22
C ARG A 136 -3.25 -13.20 6.39
N LEU A 137 -2.93 -13.64 7.60
CA LEU A 137 -1.92 -14.65 7.84
C LEU A 137 -2.31 -16.02 7.28
N ASP A 138 -3.56 -16.43 7.49
CA ASP A 138 -4.07 -17.67 6.92
C ASP A 138 -4.02 -17.62 5.39
N TYR A 139 -4.33 -16.47 4.78
CA TYR A 139 -4.17 -16.24 3.34
C TYR A 139 -2.70 -16.33 2.86
N LEU A 140 -1.74 -15.86 3.66
CA LEU A 140 -0.30 -15.94 3.33
C LEU A 140 0.23 -17.38 3.36
N ARG A 141 -0.49 -18.34 3.95
CA ARG A 141 -0.17 -19.78 3.84
C ARG A 141 -0.34 -20.33 2.42
N GLY A 142 -0.79 -19.50 1.47
CA GLY A 142 -0.74 -19.82 0.06
C GLY A 142 -1.82 -20.78 -0.40
N ALA A 143 -1.56 -21.42 -1.54
CA ALA A 143 -2.43 -22.45 -2.09
C ALA A 143 -2.59 -23.66 -1.16
N ASP A 144 -1.57 -23.98 -0.36
CA ASP A 144 -1.60 -25.07 0.61
C ASP A 144 -2.55 -24.77 1.78
N GLY A 145 -2.53 -23.53 2.29
CA GLY A 145 -3.50 -23.08 3.30
C GLY A 145 -4.94 -23.12 2.79
N TYR A 146 -5.17 -22.66 1.56
CA TYR A 146 -6.49 -22.74 0.93
C TYR A 146 -6.98 -24.18 0.74
N ARG A 147 -6.08 -25.07 0.33
CA ARG A 147 -6.38 -26.50 0.16
C ARG A 147 -6.78 -27.16 1.47
N GLN A 148 -6.09 -26.86 2.57
CA GLN A 148 -6.43 -27.37 3.90
C GLN A 148 -7.81 -26.90 4.38
N GLN A 149 -8.14 -25.61 4.20
CA GLN A 149 -9.47 -25.08 4.52
C GLN A 149 -10.58 -25.76 3.71
N GLN A 150 -10.39 -25.89 2.40
CA GLN A 150 -11.33 -26.57 1.49
C GLN A 150 -11.58 -28.03 1.91
N GLN A 151 -10.53 -28.77 2.27
CA GLN A 151 -10.64 -30.15 2.74
C GLN A 151 -11.44 -30.26 4.05
N GLN A 152 -11.28 -29.31 4.97
CA GLN A 152 -12.03 -29.28 6.24
C GLN A 152 -13.49 -28.86 6.05
N SER A 153 -13.79 -27.99 5.07
CA SER A 153 -15.13 -27.41 4.90
C SER A 153 -16.05 -28.22 3.97
N SER A 154 -15.50 -28.83 2.91
CA SER A 154 -16.29 -29.42 1.81
C SER A 154 -16.10 -30.93 1.63
N GLY A 155 -15.12 -31.53 2.32
CA GLY A 155 -14.78 -32.95 2.20
C GLY A 155 -14.31 -33.40 0.81
N THR A 156 -14.31 -32.50 -0.19
CA THR A 156 -13.97 -32.83 -1.58
C THR A 156 -12.51 -32.46 -1.86
N PRO A 157 -11.68 -33.39 -2.36
CA PRO A 157 -10.29 -33.09 -2.67
C PRO A 157 -10.21 -32.20 -3.91
N VAL A 158 -9.86 -30.93 -3.72
CA VAL A 158 -9.55 -30.00 -4.82
C VAL A 158 -8.13 -30.23 -5.33
N SER A 159 -7.95 -30.20 -6.65
CA SER A 159 -6.63 -30.35 -7.26
C SER A 159 -5.68 -29.22 -6.85
N GLN A 160 -4.40 -29.53 -6.64
CA GLN A 160 -3.38 -28.54 -6.28
C GLN A 160 -3.28 -27.42 -7.33
N ALA A 161 -3.38 -27.75 -8.62
CA ALA A 161 -3.35 -26.78 -9.70
C ALA A 161 -4.54 -25.80 -9.66
N THR A 162 -5.73 -26.27 -9.29
CA THR A 162 -6.91 -25.43 -9.11
C THR A 162 -6.74 -24.47 -7.93
N CYS A 163 -6.27 -24.96 -6.79
CA CYS A 163 -5.98 -24.14 -5.61
C CYS A 163 -4.92 -23.07 -5.91
N GLN A 164 -3.86 -23.44 -6.64
CA GLN A 164 -2.79 -22.52 -7.04
C GLN A 164 -3.32 -21.37 -7.89
N ARG A 165 -4.06 -21.68 -8.97
CA ARG A 165 -4.65 -20.67 -9.86
C ARG A 165 -5.62 -19.73 -9.14
N TYR A 166 -6.44 -20.29 -8.24
CA TYR A 166 -7.37 -19.50 -7.44
C TYR A 166 -6.62 -18.51 -6.54
N TRP A 167 -5.60 -18.99 -5.83
CA TRP A 167 -4.78 -18.15 -4.96
C TRP A 167 -4.02 -17.05 -5.74
N GLU A 168 -3.40 -17.39 -6.87
CA GLU A 168 -2.70 -16.44 -7.74
C GLU A 168 -3.61 -15.30 -8.22
N ARG A 169 -4.84 -15.63 -8.61
CA ARG A 169 -5.82 -14.62 -9.05
C ARG A 169 -6.21 -13.67 -7.92
N ARG A 170 -6.45 -14.20 -6.71
CA ARG A 170 -6.73 -13.37 -5.52
C ARG A 170 -5.54 -12.49 -5.19
N ARG A 171 -4.33 -13.04 -5.26
CA ARG A 171 -3.07 -12.31 -5.01
C ARG A 171 -2.90 -11.11 -5.92
N ILE A 172 -3.02 -11.30 -7.23
CA ILE A 172 -2.93 -10.20 -8.19
C ILE A 172 -4.00 -9.15 -7.91
N THR A 173 -5.23 -9.58 -7.59
CA THR A 173 -6.32 -8.68 -7.26
C THR A 173 -6.00 -7.83 -6.02
N CYS A 174 -5.51 -8.43 -4.94
CA CYS A 174 -5.09 -7.70 -3.75
C CYS A 174 -4.01 -6.66 -4.06
N MET A 175 -3.03 -7.01 -4.90
CA MET A 175 -1.96 -6.08 -5.31
C MET A 175 -2.52 -4.90 -6.13
N MET A 176 -3.49 -5.15 -7.02
CA MET A 176 -4.15 -4.10 -7.80
C MET A 176 -5.01 -3.18 -6.93
N VAL A 177 -5.77 -3.75 -5.99
CA VAL A 177 -6.57 -2.97 -5.03
C VAL A 177 -5.65 -2.06 -4.20
N ASP A 178 -4.54 -2.59 -3.67
CA ASP A 178 -3.54 -1.80 -2.95
C ASP A 178 -2.96 -0.67 -3.83
N TYR A 179 -2.62 -0.95 -5.09
CA TYR A 179 -2.19 0.07 -6.04
C TYR A 179 -3.23 1.18 -6.23
N PHE A 180 -4.50 0.82 -6.45
CA PHE A 180 -5.56 1.81 -6.63
C PHE A 180 -5.81 2.67 -5.39
N LEU A 181 -5.78 2.07 -4.19
CA LEU A 181 -5.92 2.83 -2.94
C LEU A 181 -4.83 3.89 -2.78
N ARG A 182 -3.58 3.55 -3.10
CA ARG A 182 -2.44 4.49 -3.01
C ARG A 182 -2.53 5.66 -3.98
N HIS A 183 -3.27 5.51 -5.07
CA HIS A 183 -3.46 6.54 -6.10
C HIS A 183 -4.81 7.26 -5.97
N GLY A 184 -5.53 7.06 -4.85
CA GLY A 184 -6.84 7.67 -4.58
C GLY A 184 -7.98 7.14 -5.46
N LEU A 185 -7.78 6.03 -6.16
CA LEU A 185 -8.80 5.37 -6.98
C LEU A 185 -9.71 4.48 -6.13
N HIS A 186 -10.28 5.06 -5.06
CA HIS A 186 -11.02 4.34 -4.01
C HIS A 186 -12.23 3.56 -4.53
N SER A 187 -13.02 4.16 -5.42
CA SER A 187 -14.22 3.51 -6.00
C SER A 187 -13.85 2.29 -6.85
N THR A 188 -12.77 2.40 -7.62
CA THR A 188 -12.25 1.29 -8.44
C THR A 188 -11.70 0.18 -7.55
N ALA A 189 -10.94 0.54 -6.52
CA ALA A 189 -10.43 -0.40 -5.53
C ALA A 189 -11.56 -1.19 -4.85
N GLN A 190 -12.62 -0.49 -4.39
CA GLN A 190 -13.76 -1.11 -3.73
C GLN A 190 -14.53 -2.05 -4.67
N ARG A 191 -14.82 -1.62 -5.90
CA ARG A 191 -15.51 -2.46 -6.90
C ARG A 191 -14.71 -3.71 -7.24
N LEU A 192 -13.40 -3.58 -7.45
CA LEU A 192 -12.53 -4.71 -7.77
C LEU A 192 -12.45 -5.71 -6.60
N ALA A 193 -12.33 -5.19 -5.37
CA ALA A 193 -12.26 -6.02 -4.18
C ALA A 193 -13.54 -6.84 -3.97
N LYS A 194 -14.70 -6.21 -4.16
CA LYS A 194 -16.02 -6.85 -4.06
C LYS A 194 -16.25 -7.89 -5.15
N LEU A 195 -15.88 -7.58 -6.40
CA LEU A 195 -16.04 -8.49 -7.54
C LEU A 195 -15.29 -9.82 -7.36
N HIS A 196 -14.17 -9.80 -6.65
CA HIS A 196 -13.32 -10.97 -6.43
C HIS A 196 -13.32 -11.49 -5.00
N ASP A 197 -14.21 -10.98 -4.14
CA ASP A 197 -14.35 -11.39 -2.75
C ASP A 197 -13.02 -11.32 -1.96
N VAL A 198 -12.29 -10.22 -2.13
CA VAL A 198 -11.01 -9.96 -1.45
C VAL A 198 -11.06 -8.78 -0.49
N GLU A 199 -12.24 -8.20 -0.22
CA GLU A 199 -12.40 -7.02 0.65
C GLU A 199 -11.68 -7.19 2.00
N GLN A 200 -11.88 -8.34 2.65
CA GLN A 200 -11.27 -8.71 3.94
C GLN A 200 -9.74 -8.86 3.90
N LEU A 201 -9.14 -8.98 2.72
CA LEU A 201 -7.69 -9.12 2.52
C LEU A 201 -7.02 -7.79 2.15
N THR A 202 -7.80 -6.72 1.97
CA THR A 202 -7.32 -5.43 1.43
C THR A 202 -7.36 -4.32 2.45
N ASN A 203 -6.66 -3.22 2.18
CA ASN A 203 -6.57 -2.08 3.09
C ASN A 203 -7.74 -1.09 2.98
N LEU A 204 -8.89 -1.48 2.41
CA LEU A 204 -10.04 -0.63 2.20
C LEU A 204 -10.47 0.19 3.44
N PRO A 205 -10.63 -0.41 4.65
CA PRO A 205 -11.05 0.34 5.83
C PRO A 205 -10.08 1.45 6.22
N TYR A 206 -8.77 1.19 6.09
CA TYR A 206 -7.72 2.14 6.47
C TYR A 206 -7.61 3.34 5.51
N PHE A 207 -8.06 3.17 4.27
CA PHE A 207 -8.12 4.26 3.28
C PHE A 207 -9.48 4.96 3.24
N ALA A 208 -10.46 4.55 4.03
CA ALA A 208 -11.80 5.14 4.00
C ALA A 208 -11.78 6.64 4.37
N ALA A 209 -11.07 7.00 5.44
CA ALA A 209 -10.92 8.39 5.88
C ALA A 209 -10.08 9.24 4.90
N CYS A 210 -9.23 8.61 4.09
CA CYS A 210 -8.38 9.33 3.13
C CYS A 210 -9.21 10.02 2.04
N GLN A 211 -10.35 9.44 1.66
CA GLN A 211 -11.17 10.00 0.59
C GLN A 211 -11.75 11.38 0.96
N GLY A 212 -12.11 11.59 2.24
CA GLY A 212 -12.55 12.90 2.74
C GLY A 212 -11.43 13.92 2.65
N VAL A 213 -10.27 13.56 3.19
CA VAL A 213 -9.07 14.42 3.19
C VAL A 213 -8.67 14.81 1.77
N GLU A 214 -8.61 13.87 0.84
CA GLU A 214 -8.26 14.17 -0.56
C GLU A 214 -9.28 15.10 -1.22
N LYS A 215 -10.59 14.90 -1.00
CA LYS A 215 -11.64 15.78 -1.53
C LYS A 215 -11.56 17.18 -0.95
N SER A 216 -11.37 17.30 0.37
CA SER A 216 -11.21 18.59 1.06
C SER A 216 -10.03 19.35 0.48
N LEU A 217 -8.86 18.70 0.34
CA LEU A 217 -7.67 19.30 -0.28
C LEU A 217 -7.90 19.74 -1.73
N MET A 218 -8.60 18.93 -2.53
CA MET A 218 -8.96 19.29 -3.91
C MET A 218 -9.92 20.49 -3.98
N SER A 219 -10.71 20.75 -2.94
CA SER A 219 -11.53 21.95 -2.78
C SER A 219 -10.78 23.13 -2.13
N ALA A 220 -9.46 23.03 -2.03
CA ALA A 220 -8.58 23.97 -1.34
C ALA A 220 -8.83 24.09 0.17
N ASP A 221 -9.53 23.15 0.79
CA ASP A 221 -9.75 23.11 2.24
C ASP A 221 -8.72 22.19 2.90
N THR A 222 -8.07 22.68 3.95
CA THR A 222 -7.03 21.95 4.70
C THR A 222 -7.56 21.38 6.01
N SER A 223 -8.80 21.69 6.38
CA SER A 223 -9.35 21.40 7.72
C SER A 223 -9.30 19.92 8.07
N GLU A 224 -9.74 19.05 7.16
CA GLU A 224 -9.69 17.59 7.37
C GLU A 224 -8.24 17.07 7.41
N ALA A 225 -7.38 17.58 6.53
CA ALA A 225 -5.98 17.17 6.48
C ALA A 225 -5.22 17.59 7.76
N VAL A 226 -5.54 18.76 8.32
CA VAL A 226 -4.99 19.26 9.58
C VAL A 226 -5.51 18.45 10.78
N ALA A 227 -6.79 18.11 10.78
CA ALA A 227 -7.37 17.22 11.80
C ALA A 227 -6.67 15.85 11.78
N TRP A 228 -6.46 15.29 10.58
CA TRP A 228 -5.70 14.06 10.38
C TRP A 228 -4.25 14.20 10.89
N CYS A 229 -3.57 15.32 10.61
CA CYS A 229 -2.22 15.57 11.15
C CYS A 229 -2.21 15.55 12.69
N THR A 230 -3.24 16.12 13.31
CA THR A 230 -3.37 16.16 14.78
C THR A 230 -3.55 14.76 15.36
N GLU A 231 -4.38 13.93 14.73
CA GLU A 231 -4.60 12.54 15.13
C GLU A 231 -3.31 11.70 15.05
N HIS A 232 -2.50 11.93 14.03
CA HIS A 232 -1.28 11.16 13.75
C HIS A 232 0.02 11.84 14.20
N ARG A 233 -0.05 12.93 14.98
CA ARG A 233 1.07 13.82 15.33
C ARG A 233 2.32 13.10 15.81
N SER A 234 2.17 12.15 16.74
CA SER A 234 3.30 11.39 17.31
C SER A 234 4.04 10.55 16.26
N LYS A 235 3.32 9.95 15.30
CA LYS A 235 3.92 9.15 14.22
C LYS A 235 4.54 10.08 13.17
N LEU A 236 3.86 11.17 12.81
CA LEU A 236 4.36 12.17 11.87
C LEU A 236 5.68 12.79 12.34
N ARG A 237 5.80 13.10 13.63
CA ARG A 237 7.07 13.58 14.22
C ARG A 237 8.18 12.54 14.10
N LYS A 238 7.90 11.27 14.41
CA LYS A 238 8.88 10.17 14.25
C LYS A 238 9.31 9.95 12.80
N LEU A 239 8.42 10.25 11.84
CA LEU A 239 8.70 10.18 10.41
C LEU A 239 9.40 11.43 9.88
N GLY A 240 9.53 12.50 10.67
CA GLY A 240 10.05 13.78 10.21
C GLY A 240 9.21 14.41 9.10
N SER A 241 7.89 14.18 9.11
CA SER A 241 7.01 14.62 8.01
C SER A 241 6.81 16.13 8.00
N ASN A 242 7.09 16.76 6.86
CA ASN A 242 6.83 18.18 6.61
C ASN A 242 5.38 18.47 6.12
N PHE A 243 4.46 17.52 6.25
CA PHE A 243 3.13 17.62 5.65
C PHE A 243 2.25 18.68 6.32
N GLU A 244 2.13 18.66 7.66
CA GLU A 244 1.32 19.66 8.38
C GLU A 244 1.80 21.08 8.06
N TYR A 245 3.12 21.31 8.07
CA TYR A 245 3.69 22.61 7.71
C TYR A 245 3.29 23.04 6.29
N SER A 246 3.32 22.15 5.30
CA SER A 246 2.88 22.47 3.93
C SER A 246 1.41 22.88 3.86
N LEU A 247 0.54 22.26 4.67
CA LEU A 247 -0.87 22.67 4.78
C LEU A 247 -0.99 24.08 5.38
N ARG A 248 -0.30 24.32 6.50
CA ARG A 248 -0.28 25.64 7.17
C ARG A 248 0.27 26.73 6.27
N LEU A 249 1.29 26.43 5.47
CA LEU A 249 1.85 27.36 4.50
C LEU A 249 0.82 27.74 3.43
N GLN A 250 0.02 26.78 2.98
CA GLN A 250 -1.04 27.04 2.01
C GLN A 250 -2.21 27.82 2.60
N ASP A 251 -2.61 27.57 3.85
CA ASP A 251 -3.58 28.44 4.56
C ASP A 251 -3.09 29.88 4.64
N PHE A 252 -1.80 30.07 4.93
CA PHE A 252 -1.18 31.40 4.92
C PHE A 252 -1.26 32.03 3.53
N VAL A 253 -0.89 31.31 2.47
CA VAL A 253 -0.97 31.81 1.08
C VAL A 253 -2.41 32.20 0.72
N LYS A 254 -3.42 31.41 1.12
CA LYS A 254 -4.84 31.75 0.91
C LYS A 254 -5.23 33.06 1.60
N LEU A 255 -4.77 33.30 2.83
CA LEU A 255 -5.02 34.57 3.53
C LEU A 255 -4.39 35.76 2.79
N VAL A 256 -3.19 35.57 2.22
CA VAL A 256 -2.52 36.59 1.41
C VAL A 256 -3.31 36.89 0.13
N GLN A 257 -3.75 35.86 -0.59
CA GLN A 257 -4.56 36.01 -1.82
C GLN A 257 -5.92 36.69 -1.56
N GLN A 258 -6.50 36.50 -0.37
CA GLN A 258 -7.73 37.17 0.05
C GLN A 258 -7.52 38.64 0.48
N GLY A 259 -6.29 39.16 0.42
CA GLY A 259 -5.97 40.51 0.88
C GLY A 259 -5.95 40.66 2.41
N ARG A 260 -6.16 39.58 3.17
CA ARG A 260 -6.21 39.57 4.65
C ARG A 260 -4.81 39.56 5.25
N ARG A 261 -3.99 40.56 4.91
CA ARG A 261 -2.56 40.63 5.23
C ARG A 261 -2.24 40.54 6.72
N LEU A 262 -2.98 41.28 7.56
CA LEU A 262 -2.76 41.25 9.02
C LEU A 262 -3.08 39.89 9.63
N ASP A 263 -4.13 39.23 9.15
CA ASP A 263 -4.49 37.87 9.58
C ASP A 263 -3.43 36.86 9.14
N ALA A 264 -2.90 37.00 7.92
CA ALA A 264 -1.81 36.16 7.43
C ALA A 264 -0.55 36.26 8.32
N VAL A 265 -0.16 37.47 8.73
CA VAL A 265 0.98 37.66 9.66
C VAL A 265 0.71 37.01 11.02
N LYS A 266 -0.48 37.22 11.59
CA LYS A 266 -0.87 36.57 12.87
C LYS A 266 -0.86 35.05 12.74
N TYR A 267 -1.37 34.51 11.63
CA TYR A 267 -1.39 33.08 11.34
C TYR A 267 0.03 32.51 11.24
N ALA A 268 0.91 33.15 10.47
CA ALA A 268 2.29 32.71 10.30
C ALA A 268 3.05 32.66 11.63
N ARG A 269 2.90 33.68 12.48
CA ARG A 269 3.52 33.68 13.83
C ARG A 269 3.04 32.53 14.70
N LYS A 270 1.77 32.14 14.57
CA LYS A 270 1.16 31.08 15.38
C LYS A 270 1.51 29.67 14.88
N HIS A 271 1.57 29.47 13.57
CA HIS A 271 1.61 28.13 12.98
C HIS A 271 2.88 27.81 12.17
N LEU A 272 3.65 28.82 11.77
CA LEU A 272 4.82 28.67 10.90
C LEU A 272 6.13 29.09 11.58
N SER A 273 6.10 29.48 12.86
CA SER A 273 7.30 29.93 13.56
C SER A 273 8.34 28.80 13.73
N PRO A 274 9.64 29.10 13.61
CA PRO A 274 10.71 28.12 13.84
C PRO A 274 10.72 27.54 15.26
N GLU A 275 10.22 28.31 16.22
CA GLU A 275 10.13 27.96 17.65
C GLU A 275 9.13 26.84 17.94
N ALA A 276 8.25 26.51 17.00
CA ALA A 276 7.21 25.51 17.19
C ALA A 276 7.72 24.05 17.22
N ASP A 277 8.96 23.79 16.77
CA ASP A 277 9.48 22.42 16.63
C ASP A 277 11.03 22.35 16.73
N THR A 278 11.57 22.60 17.92
CA THR A 278 13.03 22.58 18.21
C THR A 278 13.68 21.19 18.07
N GLU A 279 12.88 20.12 18.01
CA GLU A 279 13.37 18.74 17.85
C GLU A 279 13.52 18.32 16.36
N ALA A 280 13.11 19.17 15.41
CA ALA A 280 13.15 18.84 13.99
C ALA A 280 14.60 18.83 13.42
N PRO A 281 14.91 17.98 12.44
CA PRO A 281 16.22 17.97 11.78
C PRO A 281 16.56 19.33 11.14
N ALA A 282 17.84 19.72 11.19
CA ALA A 282 18.30 21.02 10.69
C ALA A 282 17.97 21.26 9.20
N GLU A 283 18.06 20.22 8.38
CA GLU A 283 17.71 20.28 6.94
C GLU A 283 16.22 20.60 6.74
N LEU A 284 15.34 19.99 7.53
CA LEU A 284 13.90 20.22 7.49
C LEU A 284 13.56 21.65 7.89
N LEU A 285 14.20 22.17 8.94
CA LEU A 285 14.05 23.55 9.38
C LEU A 285 14.54 24.53 8.31
N ALA A 286 15.66 24.24 7.63
CA ALA A 286 16.16 25.05 6.53
C ALA A 286 15.19 25.09 5.34
N GLU A 287 14.58 23.95 4.97
CA GLU A 287 13.55 23.87 3.93
C GLU A 287 12.30 24.69 4.29
N ARG A 288 11.82 24.56 5.54
CA ARG A 288 10.70 25.34 6.07
C ARG A 288 11.00 26.84 6.07
N ASN A 289 12.19 27.24 6.50
CA ASN A 289 12.57 28.66 6.48
C ASN A 289 12.64 29.22 5.06
N ARG A 290 13.19 28.46 4.11
CA ARG A 290 13.25 28.87 2.70
C ARG A 290 11.86 29.09 2.11
N SER A 291 10.96 28.13 2.28
CA SER A 291 9.59 28.21 1.78
C SER A 291 8.75 29.29 2.48
N LEU A 292 8.97 29.51 3.78
CA LEU A 292 8.36 30.63 4.50
C LEU A 292 8.83 31.98 3.95
N CYS A 293 10.14 32.16 3.75
CA CYS A 293 10.69 33.39 3.18
C CYS A 293 10.11 33.69 1.79
N GLU A 294 9.93 32.65 0.97
CA GLU A 294 9.31 32.79 -0.34
C GLU A 294 7.84 33.22 -0.24
N ALA A 295 7.05 32.58 0.63
CA ALA A 295 5.67 32.96 0.88
C ALA A 295 5.54 34.37 1.52
N MET A 296 6.51 34.78 2.35
CA MET A 296 6.58 36.16 2.87
C MET A 296 6.88 37.18 1.78
N GLY A 297 7.63 36.79 0.74
CA GLY A 297 7.81 37.61 -0.47
C GLY A 297 6.49 37.89 -1.18
N LEU A 298 5.60 36.88 -1.27
CA LEU A 298 4.24 37.04 -1.79
C LEU A 298 3.40 37.99 -0.91
N LEU A 299 3.59 38.00 0.41
CA LEU A 299 2.96 38.97 1.32
C LEU A 299 3.51 40.40 1.16
N ALA A 300 4.76 40.58 0.74
CA ALA A 300 5.37 41.89 0.57
C ALA A 300 4.99 42.54 -0.77
N LEU A 301 4.83 41.73 -1.82
CA LEU A 301 4.57 42.21 -3.17
C LEU A 301 3.05 42.24 -3.46
N PRO A 302 2.54 43.27 -4.13
CA PRO A 302 1.14 43.30 -4.55
C PRO A 302 0.90 42.28 -5.67
N CYS A 303 -0.28 41.67 -5.67
CA CYS A 303 -0.80 41.01 -6.86
C CYS A 303 -1.16 42.08 -7.91
N ASP A 304 -1.17 41.72 -9.17
CA ASP A 304 -1.61 42.61 -10.24
C ASP A 304 -3.13 42.89 -10.19
N LYS A 305 -3.63 43.64 -11.17
CA LYS A 305 -5.05 44.02 -11.25
C LYS A 305 -6.00 42.84 -11.41
N ASP A 306 -5.49 41.71 -11.92
CA ASP A 306 -6.22 40.46 -12.14
C ASP A 306 -6.05 39.49 -10.95
N GLY A 307 -5.43 39.96 -9.85
CA GLY A 307 -5.19 39.17 -8.65
C GLY A 307 -4.08 38.13 -8.81
N GLN A 308 -3.26 38.21 -9.87
CA GLN A 308 -2.15 37.28 -10.08
C GLN A 308 -0.90 37.74 -9.32
N PRO A 309 -0.17 36.80 -8.70
CA PRO A 309 1.10 37.13 -8.06
C PRO A 309 2.20 37.36 -9.11
N PRO A 310 3.33 37.98 -8.73
CA PRO A 310 4.51 38.05 -9.60
C PRO A 310 4.95 36.65 -10.03
N GLU A 311 5.44 36.52 -11.26
CA GLU A 311 5.76 35.22 -11.90
C GLU A 311 6.62 34.30 -11.02
N LYS A 312 7.58 34.88 -10.28
CA LYS A 312 8.42 34.15 -9.32
C LYS A 312 7.63 33.34 -8.29
N TYR A 313 6.46 33.81 -7.87
CA TYR A 313 5.64 33.22 -6.80
C TYR A 313 4.42 32.45 -7.31
N ARG A 314 4.20 32.41 -8.63
CA ARG A 314 3.02 31.79 -9.26
C ARG A 314 2.80 30.34 -8.83
N HIS A 315 3.90 29.59 -8.73
CA HIS A 315 3.90 28.20 -8.31
C HIS A 315 3.37 27.95 -6.88
N LEU A 316 3.24 29.00 -6.03
CA LEU A 316 2.67 28.91 -4.69
C LEU A 316 1.13 29.02 -4.69
N THR A 317 0.56 29.61 -5.73
CA THR A 317 -0.86 29.94 -5.84
C THR A 317 -1.61 29.13 -6.89
N GLU A 318 -0.89 28.43 -7.76
CA GLU A 318 -1.47 27.62 -8.83
C GLU A 318 -2.32 26.45 -8.30
N PRO A 319 -3.40 26.06 -9.01
CA PRO A 319 -4.20 24.89 -8.65
C PRO A 319 -3.39 23.59 -8.50
N ALA A 320 -2.28 23.46 -9.23
CA ALA A 320 -1.35 22.33 -9.17
C ALA A 320 -0.74 22.10 -7.77
N VAL A 321 -0.75 23.11 -6.90
CA VAL A 321 -0.33 22.97 -5.50
C VAL A 321 -1.20 21.96 -4.75
N TRP A 322 -2.52 21.98 -4.96
CA TRP A 322 -3.44 21.10 -4.26
C TRP A 322 -3.25 19.64 -4.68
N HIS A 323 -2.97 19.39 -5.95
CA HIS A 323 -2.57 18.07 -6.43
C HIS A 323 -1.28 17.58 -5.75
N ARG A 324 -0.26 18.44 -5.62
CA ARG A 324 0.99 18.10 -4.90
C ARG A 324 0.74 17.82 -3.42
N LEU A 325 -0.17 18.54 -2.77
CA LEU A 325 -0.57 18.27 -1.39
C LEU A 325 -1.29 16.93 -1.24
N VAL A 326 -2.18 16.58 -2.18
CA VAL A 326 -2.84 15.27 -2.21
C VAL A 326 -1.82 14.15 -2.39
N ASP A 327 -0.85 14.29 -3.30
CA ASP A 327 0.17 13.27 -3.49
C ASP A 327 1.09 13.14 -2.26
N LYS A 328 1.45 14.27 -1.63
CA LYS A 328 2.20 14.28 -0.37
C LYS A 328 1.40 13.61 0.75
N PHE A 329 0.09 13.87 0.84
CA PHE A 329 -0.81 13.22 1.77
C PHE A 329 -0.82 11.70 1.57
N ARG A 330 -1.00 11.21 0.34
CA ARG A 330 -1.01 9.77 0.02
C ARG A 330 0.27 9.07 0.46
N GLN A 331 1.43 9.68 0.21
CA GLN A 331 2.72 9.16 0.63
C GLN A 331 2.85 9.08 2.16
N VAL A 332 2.49 10.17 2.85
CA VAL A 332 2.58 10.27 4.31
C VAL A 332 1.56 9.34 4.98
N ASN A 333 0.37 9.19 4.43
CA ASN A 333 -0.64 8.25 4.89
C ASN A 333 -0.12 6.81 4.83
N CYS A 334 0.46 6.40 3.69
CA CYS A 334 1.09 5.08 3.57
C CYS A 334 2.19 4.89 4.63
N ALA A 335 3.06 5.89 4.83
CA ALA A 335 4.13 5.83 5.81
C ALA A 335 3.63 5.74 7.26
N VAL A 336 2.52 6.39 7.60
CA VAL A 336 1.90 6.33 8.93
C VAL A 336 1.47 4.90 9.29
N PHE A 337 0.88 4.20 8.33
CA PHE A 337 0.49 2.78 8.45
C PHE A 337 1.63 1.80 8.12
N SER A 338 2.86 2.30 7.97
CA SER A 338 4.06 1.55 7.60
C SER A 338 3.90 0.70 6.33
N ILE A 339 3.06 1.18 5.42
CA ILE A 339 2.91 0.62 4.09
C ILE A 339 4.13 1.07 3.27
N ALA A 340 4.79 0.13 2.58
CA ALA A 340 5.96 0.43 1.76
C ALA A 340 5.69 1.55 0.75
N SER A 341 6.67 2.41 0.46
CA SER A 341 6.48 3.54 -0.47
C SER A 341 6.16 3.09 -1.91
N GLY A 342 6.75 1.97 -2.34
CA GLY A 342 6.47 1.35 -3.63
C GLY A 342 5.27 0.41 -3.59
N SER A 343 4.53 0.34 -4.70
CA SER A 343 3.50 -0.68 -4.90
C SER A 343 4.14 -2.02 -5.32
N ILE A 344 3.78 -3.09 -4.61
CA ILE A 344 4.21 -4.45 -4.97
C ILE A 344 3.72 -4.87 -6.36
N PHE A 345 2.56 -4.35 -6.79
CA PHE A 345 2.04 -4.55 -8.14
C PHE A 345 3.03 -4.02 -9.19
N CYS A 346 3.51 -2.79 -9.00
CA CYS A 346 4.47 -2.16 -9.91
C CYS A 346 5.79 -2.94 -9.91
N ALA A 347 6.30 -3.32 -8.74
CA ALA A 347 7.54 -4.10 -8.62
C ALA A 347 7.45 -5.44 -9.36
N ASN A 348 6.36 -6.19 -9.18
CA ASN A 348 6.14 -7.47 -9.87
C ASN A 348 5.95 -7.29 -11.37
N LEU A 349 5.19 -6.27 -11.80
CA LEU A 349 4.99 -5.97 -13.21
C LEU A 349 6.32 -5.60 -13.89
N GLN A 350 7.11 -4.71 -13.28
CA GLN A 350 8.42 -4.32 -13.79
C GLN A 350 9.39 -5.51 -13.81
N THR A 351 9.40 -6.34 -12.78
CA THR A 351 10.25 -7.54 -12.73
C THR A 351 9.87 -8.53 -13.83
N GLY A 352 8.57 -8.81 -14.00
CA GLY A 352 8.07 -9.68 -15.06
C GLY A 352 8.39 -9.15 -16.46
N LEU A 353 8.17 -7.86 -16.70
CA LEU A 353 8.54 -7.22 -17.97
C LEU A 353 10.05 -7.28 -18.22
N SER A 354 10.87 -7.02 -17.20
CA SER A 354 12.34 -7.11 -17.31
C SER A 354 12.80 -8.53 -17.64
N ALA A 355 12.18 -9.54 -17.01
CA ALA A 355 12.47 -10.95 -17.22
C ALA A 355 12.09 -11.45 -18.62
N LEU A 356 11.18 -10.76 -19.32
CA LEU A 356 10.76 -11.06 -20.70
C LEU A 356 11.42 -10.14 -21.74
N LYS A 357 12.00 -9.01 -21.31
CA LYS A 357 12.54 -7.99 -22.21
C LYS A 357 13.88 -8.48 -22.79
N THR A 358 13.91 -8.60 -24.11
CA THR A 358 15.11 -8.97 -24.87
C THR A 358 15.73 -7.77 -25.59
N ASN A 359 16.91 -7.96 -26.17
CA ASN A 359 17.55 -6.99 -27.06
C ASN A 359 16.80 -6.73 -28.38
N GLN A 360 15.84 -7.57 -28.75
CA GLN A 360 15.03 -7.40 -29.97
C GLN A 360 13.74 -6.62 -29.72
N CYS A 361 13.26 -6.58 -28.47
CA CYS A 361 12.06 -5.82 -28.10
C CYS A 361 12.25 -4.33 -28.44
N GLY A 362 11.27 -3.74 -29.13
CA GLY A 362 11.27 -2.31 -29.51
C GLY A 362 11.94 -1.98 -30.85
N LYS A 363 12.64 -2.93 -31.49
CA LYS A 363 13.22 -2.72 -32.83
C LYS A 363 12.15 -2.84 -33.92
N GLU A 364 12.19 -1.94 -34.91
CA GLU A 364 11.32 -1.98 -36.08
C GLU A 364 11.50 -3.30 -36.85
N GLY A 365 10.39 -3.88 -37.31
CA GLY A 365 10.37 -5.17 -38.02
C GLY A 365 10.70 -6.42 -37.18
N LYS A 366 11.10 -6.27 -35.91
CA LYS A 366 11.47 -7.39 -35.01
C LYS A 366 10.52 -7.58 -33.83
N ARG A 367 9.38 -6.89 -33.82
CA ARG A 367 8.34 -7.06 -32.81
C ARG A 367 7.70 -8.45 -32.95
N CYS A 368 7.65 -9.18 -31.85
CA CYS A 368 6.94 -10.45 -31.78
C CYS A 368 5.53 -10.18 -31.23
N LEU A 369 4.48 -10.54 -31.96
CA LEU A 369 3.08 -10.31 -31.57
C LEU A 369 2.71 -10.99 -30.24
N GLU A 370 3.38 -12.09 -29.92
CA GLU A 370 3.14 -12.87 -28.69
C GLU A 370 4.03 -12.46 -27.53
N CYS A 371 5.04 -11.62 -27.77
CA CYS A 371 5.87 -11.10 -26.70
C CYS A 371 5.08 -10.04 -25.93
N PRO A 372 4.78 -10.22 -24.64
CA PRO A 372 4.04 -9.23 -23.86
C PRO A 372 4.73 -7.87 -23.86
N VAL A 373 6.07 -7.85 -23.85
CA VAL A 373 6.90 -6.63 -23.87
C VAL A 373 6.83 -5.90 -25.22
N CYS A 374 6.52 -6.58 -26.33
CA CYS A 374 6.39 -5.95 -27.64
C CYS A 374 5.00 -5.32 -27.87
N GLN A 375 4.04 -5.55 -26.98
CA GLN A 375 2.73 -4.90 -27.04
C GLN A 375 2.86 -3.41 -26.71
N PRO A 376 2.06 -2.50 -27.32
CA PRO A 376 2.24 -1.06 -27.18
C PRO A 376 2.30 -0.56 -25.73
N HIS A 377 1.32 -0.95 -24.91
CA HIS A 377 1.20 -0.49 -23.52
C HIS A 377 2.34 -1.00 -22.63
N PHE A 378 2.64 -2.30 -22.70
CA PHE A 378 3.72 -2.90 -21.92
C PHE A 378 5.11 -2.50 -22.42
N GLY A 379 5.26 -2.26 -23.72
CA GLY A 379 6.50 -1.78 -24.32
C GLY A 379 6.88 -0.39 -23.83
N GLN A 380 5.90 0.51 -23.68
CA GLN A 380 6.10 1.82 -23.08
C GLN A 380 6.56 1.71 -21.63
N LEU A 381 5.89 0.88 -20.82
CA LEU A 381 6.29 0.62 -19.42
C LEU A 381 7.67 -0.04 -19.30
N ALA A 382 8.03 -0.88 -20.26
CA ALA A 382 9.28 -1.61 -20.26
C ALA A 382 10.47 -0.80 -20.79
N GLN A 383 10.27 0.41 -21.32
CA GLN A 383 11.32 1.15 -22.03
C GLN A 383 12.57 1.38 -21.16
N SER A 384 12.40 1.86 -19.93
CA SER A 384 13.48 2.14 -18.97
C SER A 384 13.99 0.90 -18.22
N LEU A 385 13.33 -0.25 -18.37
CA LEU A 385 13.67 -1.45 -17.61
C LEU A 385 14.92 -2.16 -18.15
N PRO A 386 15.68 -2.86 -17.30
CA PRO A 386 16.80 -3.69 -17.75
C PRO A 386 16.30 -4.83 -18.64
N LYS A 387 17.21 -5.35 -19.46
CA LYS A 387 16.95 -6.50 -20.33
C LYS A 387 17.48 -7.76 -19.66
N ALA A 388 16.76 -8.86 -19.79
CA ALA A 388 17.24 -10.15 -19.29
C ALA A 388 18.46 -10.62 -20.09
N GLN A 389 19.45 -11.15 -19.38
CA GLN A 389 20.55 -11.90 -19.97
C GLN A 389 20.11 -13.36 -20.07
N TYR A 390 20.05 -13.89 -21.29
CA TYR A 390 19.77 -15.30 -21.52
C TYR A 390 21.06 -16.00 -21.91
N THR A 391 21.45 -17.02 -21.15
CA THR A 391 22.62 -17.87 -21.42
C THR A 391 22.29 -19.00 -22.40
N GLN A 392 21.02 -19.36 -22.51
CA GLN A 392 20.53 -20.41 -23.41
C GLN A 392 19.39 -19.87 -24.25
N SER A 393 19.49 -20.06 -25.57
CA SER A 393 18.43 -19.72 -26.52
C SER A 393 17.88 -21.01 -27.11
N LYS A 394 16.55 -21.13 -27.19
CA LYS A 394 15.88 -22.17 -27.96
C LYS A 394 15.19 -21.54 -29.15
N LEU A 395 15.40 -22.10 -30.33
CA LEU A 395 14.63 -21.72 -31.50
C LEU A 395 13.24 -22.33 -31.40
N ILE A 396 12.20 -21.53 -31.62
CA ILE A 396 10.81 -22.00 -31.67
C ILE A 396 10.26 -21.71 -33.06
N CYS A 397 9.60 -22.69 -33.67
CA CYS A 397 9.01 -22.52 -34.98
C CYS A 397 7.82 -21.53 -34.94
N PRO A 398 7.76 -20.52 -35.83
CA PRO A 398 6.62 -19.61 -35.90
C PRO A 398 5.29 -20.27 -36.30
N ILE A 399 5.32 -21.43 -36.97
CA ILE A 399 4.13 -22.13 -37.46
C ILE A 399 3.66 -23.15 -36.40
N SER A 400 4.49 -24.14 -36.08
CA SER A 400 4.09 -25.24 -35.16
C SER A 400 4.20 -24.90 -33.68
N ARG A 401 4.91 -23.84 -33.29
CA ARG A 401 5.22 -23.50 -31.89
C ARG A 401 6.06 -24.54 -31.14
N LEU A 402 6.61 -25.51 -31.88
CA LEU A 402 7.51 -26.51 -31.33
C LEU A 402 8.96 -26.03 -31.39
N PRO A 403 9.83 -26.53 -30.48
CA PRO A 403 11.26 -26.32 -30.58
C PRO A 403 11.81 -26.77 -31.94
N MET A 404 12.78 -26.00 -32.44
CA MET A 404 13.62 -26.38 -33.55
C MET A 404 14.94 -26.90 -32.99
N ASP A 405 15.10 -28.21 -33.03
CA ASP A 405 16.19 -28.97 -32.41
C ASP A 405 16.77 -29.99 -33.40
N HIS A 406 17.45 -31.02 -32.90
CA HIS A 406 18.03 -32.06 -33.75
C HIS A 406 16.97 -32.83 -34.55
N ASP A 407 15.81 -33.10 -33.94
CA ASP A 407 14.74 -33.94 -34.51
C ASP A 407 13.71 -33.11 -35.29
N ASN A 408 13.76 -31.79 -35.15
CA ASN A 408 12.96 -30.84 -35.91
C ASN A 408 13.80 -29.62 -36.33
N PRO A 409 14.78 -29.79 -37.24
CA PRO A 409 15.78 -28.76 -37.49
C PRO A 409 15.19 -27.49 -38.11
N PRO A 410 15.84 -26.34 -37.87
CA PRO A 410 15.50 -25.09 -38.54
C PRO A 410 15.88 -25.15 -40.03
N MET A 411 14.96 -24.73 -40.88
CA MET A 411 15.06 -24.70 -42.32
C MET A 411 14.82 -23.26 -42.82
N ALA A 412 15.77 -22.71 -43.56
CA ALA A 412 15.66 -21.39 -44.19
C ALA A 412 15.08 -21.51 -45.60
N LEU A 413 14.04 -20.72 -45.88
CA LEU A 413 13.52 -20.51 -47.23
C LEU A 413 14.43 -19.54 -48.01
N PRO A 414 14.33 -19.49 -49.37
CA PRO A 414 15.12 -18.55 -50.19
C PRO A 414 14.97 -17.07 -49.82
N ASN A 415 13.82 -16.68 -49.23
CA ASN A 415 13.60 -15.32 -48.71
C ASN A 415 14.22 -15.04 -47.33
N GLY A 416 15.00 -15.97 -46.78
CA GLY A 416 15.69 -15.84 -45.49
C GLY A 416 14.82 -16.11 -44.26
N ASN A 417 13.53 -16.43 -44.40
CA ASN A 417 12.70 -16.79 -43.25
C ASN A 417 12.93 -18.25 -42.83
N ILE A 418 13.01 -18.49 -41.53
CA ILE A 418 13.32 -19.79 -40.93
C ILE A 418 12.07 -20.40 -40.30
N TYR A 419 11.82 -21.67 -40.63
CA TYR A 419 10.73 -22.49 -40.09
C TYR A 419 11.24 -23.88 -39.76
N SER A 420 10.43 -24.70 -39.07
CA SER A 420 10.85 -26.04 -38.71
C SER A 420 10.60 -27.02 -39.85
N GLN A 421 11.45 -28.03 -39.98
CA GLN A 421 11.30 -29.05 -41.02
C GLN A 421 9.91 -29.70 -40.98
N LYS A 422 9.41 -30.07 -39.79
CA LYS A 422 8.07 -30.66 -39.65
C LYS A 422 6.98 -29.74 -40.18
N SER A 423 7.03 -28.44 -39.86
CA SER A 423 6.06 -27.46 -40.35
C SER A 423 6.11 -27.27 -41.87
N LEU A 424 7.30 -27.27 -42.47
CA LEU A 424 7.43 -27.11 -43.91
C LEU A 424 6.93 -28.35 -44.65
N LEU A 425 7.20 -29.55 -44.13
CA LEU A 425 6.70 -30.81 -44.67
C LEU A 425 5.17 -30.88 -44.62
N GLU A 426 4.57 -30.59 -43.47
CA GLU A 426 3.10 -30.55 -43.32
C GLU A 426 2.46 -29.52 -44.27
N MET A 427 3.08 -28.35 -44.43
CA MET A 427 2.60 -27.33 -45.35
C MET A 427 2.68 -27.77 -46.81
N ALA A 428 3.81 -28.35 -47.22
CA ALA A 428 3.99 -28.88 -48.57
C ALA A 428 2.98 -29.99 -48.88
N GLN A 429 2.73 -30.90 -47.93
CA GLN A 429 1.74 -31.96 -48.08
C GLN A 429 0.33 -31.41 -48.33
N ARG A 430 -0.05 -30.33 -47.63
CA ARG A 430 -1.37 -29.70 -47.80
C ARG A 430 -1.50 -28.89 -49.09
N ASN A 431 -0.39 -28.39 -49.63
CA ASN A 431 -0.36 -27.45 -50.75
C ASN A 431 0.26 -28.05 -52.02
N GLY A 432 0.17 -29.37 -52.20
CA GLY A 432 0.61 -30.04 -53.43
C GLY A 432 2.12 -29.90 -53.71
N GLY A 433 2.95 -29.96 -52.67
CA GLY A 433 4.41 -29.87 -52.75
C GLY A 433 4.99 -28.49 -52.47
N TYR A 434 4.16 -27.46 -52.29
CA TYR A 434 4.60 -26.07 -52.17
C TYR A 434 4.51 -25.50 -50.75
N ILE A 435 5.44 -24.63 -50.41
CA ILE A 435 5.46 -23.86 -49.17
C ILE A 435 5.06 -22.43 -49.48
N ILE A 436 4.07 -21.89 -48.76
CA ILE A 436 3.70 -20.48 -48.84
C ILE A 436 4.19 -19.81 -47.56
N CYS A 437 5.17 -18.93 -47.68
CA CYS A 437 5.77 -18.26 -46.53
C CYS A 437 4.73 -17.36 -45.83
N PRO A 438 4.35 -17.62 -44.55
CA PRO A 438 3.29 -16.85 -43.88
C PRO A 438 3.59 -15.35 -43.72
N ARG A 439 4.87 -14.96 -43.80
CA ARG A 439 5.32 -13.57 -43.62
C ARG A 439 5.35 -12.75 -44.90
N THR A 440 5.68 -13.38 -46.02
CA THR A 440 5.91 -12.70 -47.32
C THR A 440 4.92 -13.11 -48.40
N GLN A 441 4.19 -14.21 -48.17
CA GLN A 441 3.31 -14.86 -49.15
C GLN A 441 4.03 -15.44 -50.37
N ASN A 442 5.37 -15.43 -50.40
CA ASN A 442 6.14 -16.07 -51.46
C ASN A 442 5.98 -17.60 -51.45
N ARG A 443 5.91 -18.19 -52.64
CA ARG A 443 5.77 -19.63 -52.87
C ARG A 443 7.13 -20.25 -53.21
N PHE A 444 7.46 -21.36 -52.57
CA PHE A 444 8.72 -22.09 -52.73
C PHE A 444 8.47 -23.60 -52.79
N GLU A 445 9.40 -24.34 -53.36
CA GLU A 445 9.41 -25.81 -53.26
C GLU A 445 10.14 -26.28 -52.00
N LEU A 446 9.78 -27.44 -51.47
CA LEU A 446 10.41 -27.99 -50.26
C LEU A 446 11.94 -28.16 -50.43
N ASN A 447 12.39 -28.52 -51.62
CA ASN A 447 13.81 -28.76 -51.93
C ASN A 447 14.65 -27.47 -51.92
N GLU A 448 14.02 -26.30 -52.02
CA GLU A 448 14.69 -25.00 -51.96
C GLU A 448 15.02 -24.59 -50.51
N ALA A 449 14.38 -25.24 -49.52
CA ALA A 449 14.62 -24.96 -48.11
C ALA A 449 15.95 -25.59 -47.65
N LYS A 450 16.85 -24.78 -47.08
CA LYS A 450 18.17 -25.23 -46.62
C LYS A 450 18.21 -25.36 -45.10
N ARG A 451 18.80 -26.44 -44.60
CA ARG A 451 19.01 -26.63 -43.17
C ARG A 451 19.95 -25.56 -42.62
N VAL A 452 19.58 -24.97 -41.49
CA VAL A 452 20.37 -23.99 -40.76
C VAL A 452 21.09 -24.70 -39.61
N TYR A 453 22.38 -24.41 -39.46
CA TYR A 453 23.19 -24.84 -38.33
C TYR A 453 23.52 -23.62 -37.48
N ILE A 454 23.20 -23.68 -36.18
CA ILE A 454 23.58 -22.65 -35.22
C ILE A 454 24.80 -23.20 -34.47
N MET A 455 25.91 -22.48 -34.56
CA MET A 455 27.13 -22.75 -33.79
C MET A 455 27.14 -21.99 -32.47
#